data_AF-A0AAR2IVW5-F1
#
_entry.id   AF-A0AAR2IVW5-F1
#
_cell.length_a   1.000
_cell.length_b   1.000
_cell.length_c   1.000
_cell.angle_alpha   90.00
_cell.angle_beta   90.00
_cell.angle_gamma   90.00
#
_symmetry.space_group_name_H-M   'P 1'
#
loop_
_entity.id
_entity.type
_entity.pdbx_description
1 polymer ?
#
loop_
_entity_poly.entity_id
_entity_poly.type
_entity_poly.pdbx_seq_one_letter_code
_entity_poly.pdbx_strand_id
1 'polypeptide(L)'
;MLLKLKLSVVDQEKIDHLMLELDGTENKSKFGANAILGVSLAVCKAGAAEKGVPLFRHIADLAGHKDVILPVPAFNVINGGSHAGNKLAMQEFMILPVGASNFREAMRIGAEVYHNLKGVIKGKYGKDATNVGDEGGFAPNILENNEALELLKSAIEKAGYADKIIIGMDVAASEFFRNGKYDLDFKSPDDPKRHITGGQLGDLYKSFIKNYPVQSIEDPFDQDDWENWTKFTGSVDIQIVGDDLTVTNPKRIQQAVDKKACNCLLLKVNQIGSVTESIQACKLAQKNGWGVMVSHRSGETEDTFIADLVVGLCTGQIKTGAPCRSERLAKYNQLMRIEEQLGDKARFAGKDFRHPKVK
;
A
#
# COMPACT_ATOMS: atom_id res chain seq x y z
N MET A 1 20.64 -17.89 -20.49
CA MET A 1 20.06 -19.25 -20.52
C MET A 1 18.64 -19.24 -21.09
N LEU A 2 17.76 -18.34 -20.62
CA LEU A 2 16.40 -18.13 -21.17
C LEU A 2 16.36 -18.04 -22.71
N LEU A 3 17.26 -17.24 -23.31
CA LEU A 3 17.39 -17.10 -24.77
C LEU A 3 17.73 -18.41 -25.50
N LYS A 4 18.42 -19.36 -24.85
CA LYS A 4 18.76 -20.66 -25.44
C LYS A 4 17.57 -21.62 -25.42
N LEU A 5 16.66 -21.47 -24.44
CA LEU A 5 15.48 -22.30 -24.28
C LEU A 5 14.30 -21.85 -25.17
N LYS A 6 14.41 -20.68 -25.82
CA LYS A 6 13.41 -20.13 -26.74
C LYS A 6 11.98 -20.09 -26.15
N LEU A 7 11.88 -19.81 -24.85
CA LEU A 7 10.58 -19.57 -24.20
C LEU A 7 9.97 -18.28 -24.75
N SER A 8 8.67 -18.28 -25.04
CA SER A 8 7.95 -17.06 -25.40
C SER A 8 7.79 -16.19 -24.15
N VAL A 9 7.94 -14.87 -24.31
CA VAL A 9 7.82 -13.92 -23.19
C VAL A 9 6.38 -13.76 -22.71
N VAL A 10 5.40 -14.28 -23.44
CA VAL A 10 4.00 -14.35 -22.97
C VAL A 10 3.78 -15.43 -21.92
N ASP A 11 4.67 -16.42 -21.82
CA ASP A 11 4.61 -17.53 -20.85
C ASP A 11 5.27 -17.12 -19.52
N GLN A 12 4.75 -16.06 -18.87
CA GLN A 12 5.28 -15.49 -17.63
C GLN A 12 5.55 -16.56 -16.56
N GLU A 13 4.58 -17.45 -16.32
CA GLU A 13 4.67 -18.50 -15.31
C GLU A 13 5.81 -19.50 -15.58
N LYS A 14 6.04 -19.88 -16.84
CA LYS A 14 7.15 -20.79 -17.17
C LYS A 14 8.51 -20.13 -16.96
N ILE A 15 8.62 -18.85 -17.29
CA ILE A 15 9.88 -18.10 -17.14
C ILE A 15 10.17 -17.85 -15.65
N ASP A 16 9.17 -17.42 -14.88
CA ASP A 16 9.31 -17.22 -13.44
C ASP A 16 9.65 -18.53 -12.73
N HIS A 17 8.94 -19.63 -12.99
CA HIS A 17 9.27 -20.94 -12.40
C HIS A 17 10.70 -21.39 -12.73
N LEU A 18 11.14 -21.22 -13.98
CA LEU A 18 12.52 -21.55 -14.34
C LEU A 18 13.54 -20.71 -13.56
N MET A 19 13.30 -19.41 -13.37
CA MET A 19 14.20 -18.58 -12.55
C MET A 19 14.23 -19.01 -11.08
N LEU A 20 13.08 -19.40 -10.53
CA LEU A 20 12.96 -19.91 -9.17
C LEU A 20 13.70 -21.25 -9.00
N GLU A 21 13.59 -22.17 -9.96
CA GLU A 21 14.31 -23.45 -9.95
C GLU A 21 15.83 -23.26 -10.03
N LEU A 22 16.30 -22.30 -10.82
CA LEU A 22 17.73 -22.01 -10.97
C LEU A 22 18.34 -21.37 -9.73
N ASP A 23 17.57 -20.52 -9.07
CA ASP A 23 17.94 -20.00 -7.75
C ASP A 23 17.97 -21.15 -6.74
N GLY A 24 16.88 -21.93 -6.67
CA GLY A 24 16.79 -23.15 -5.87
C GLY A 24 16.70 -22.92 -4.36
N THR A 25 16.52 -21.68 -3.89
CA THR A 25 16.37 -21.35 -2.47
C THR A 25 14.98 -20.79 -2.17
N GLU A 26 14.48 -21.03 -0.96
CA GLU A 26 13.13 -20.57 -0.54
C GLU A 26 13.00 -19.04 -0.56
N ASN A 27 14.07 -18.34 -0.20
CA ASN A 27 14.12 -16.89 -0.05
C ASN A 27 14.86 -16.17 -1.18
N LYS A 28 15.10 -16.86 -2.32
CA LYS A 28 15.80 -16.30 -3.48
C LYS A 28 17.20 -15.76 -3.14
N SER A 29 17.89 -16.39 -2.20
CA SER A 29 19.17 -15.93 -1.64
C SER A 29 20.38 -16.22 -2.52
N LYS A 30 20.26 -17.11 -3.53
CA LYS A 30 21.37 -17.42 -4.43
C LYS A 30 21.58 -16.32 -5.47
N PHE A 31 20.51 -15.81 -6.08
CA PHE A 31 20.57 -14.72 -7.05
C PHE A 31 20.16 -13.37 -6.47
N GLY A 32 19.38 -13.37 -5.40
CA GLY A 32 18.70 -12.19 -4.88
C GLY A 32 17.33 -12.01 -5.54
N ALA A 33 16.32 -11.75 -4.71
CA ALA A 33 14.96 -11.47 -5.19
C ALA A 33 14.91 -10.26 -6.15
N ASN A 34 15.79 -9.29 -5.97
CA ASN A 34 15.96 -8.13 -6.86
C ASN A 34 16.40 -8.52 -8.29
N ALA A 35 17.31 -9.49 -8.43
CA ALA A 35 17.76 -9.94 -9.74
C ALA A 35 16.66 -10.70 -10.49
N ILE A 36 15.96 -11.60 -9.79
CA ILE A 36 14.84 -12.37 -10.36
C ILE A 36 13.70 -11.43 -10.75
N LEU A 37 13.33 -10.50 -9.85
CA LEU A 37 12.23 -9.58 -10.09
C LEU A 37 12.50 -8.68 -11.31
N GLY A 38 13.72 -8.14 -11.45
CA GLY A 38 14.05 -7.29 -12.60
C GLY A 38 13.80 -7.98 -13.94
N VAL A 39 14.19 -9.25 -14.06
CA VAL A 39 13.91 -10.06 -15.25
C VAL A 39 12.42 -10.36 -15.37
N SER A 40 11.76 -10.76 -14.28
CA SER A 40 10.33 -11.09 -14.24
C SER A 40 9.45 -9.93 -14.74
N LEU A 41 9.73 -8.70 -14.29
CA LEU A 41 9.03 -7.48 -14.72
C LEU A 41 9.30 -7.17 -16.20
N ALA A 42 10.55 -7.29 -16.65
CA ALA A 42 10.91 -7.04 -18.04
C ALA A 42 10.25 -8.04 -19.01
N VAL A 43 10.17 -9.31 -18.61
CA VAL A 43 9.45 -10.36 -19.35
C VAL A 43 7.97 -10.00 -19.47
N CYS A 44 7.33 -9.57 -18.38
CA CYS A 44 5.92 -9.17 -18.40
C CYS A 44 5.68 -7.98 -19.37
N LYS A 45 6.57 -6.98 -19.35
CA LYS A 45 6.53 -5.85 -20.31
C LYS A 45 6.70 -6.32 -21.75
N ALA A 46 7.65 -7.22 -22.00
CA ALA A 46 7.88 -7.78 -23.33
C ALA A 46 6.70 -8.66 -23.80
N GLY A 47 6.09 -9.43 -22.91
CA GLY A 47 4.89 -10.23 -23.18
C GLY A 47 3.69 -9.39 -23.59
N ALA A 48 3.49 -8.23 -22.95
CA ALA A 48 2.48 -7.26 -23.36
C ALA A 48 2.74 -6.72 -24.78
N ALA A 49 3.99 -6.37 -25.07
CA ALA A 49 4.40 -5.87 -26.39
C ALA A 49 4.27 -6.94 -27.49
N GLU A 50 4.67 -8.18 -27.23
CA GLU A 50 4.52 -9.31 -28.17
C GLU A 50 3.05 -9.57 -28.51
N LYS A 51 2.14 -9.41 -27.53
CA LYS A 51 0.70 -9.52 -27.74
C LYS A 51 0.05 -8.29 -28.39
N GLY A 52 0.78 -7.18 -28.52
CA GLY A 52 0.24 -5.92 -29.02
C GLY A 52 -0.83 -5.30 -28.11
N VAL A 53 -0.75 -5.52 -26.78
CA VAL A 53 -1.71 -4.99 -25.80
C VAL A 53 -1.02 -4.13 -24.73
N PRO A 54 -1.74 -3.22 -24.05
CA PRO A 54 -1.21 -2.51 -22.90
C PRO A 54 -0.80 -3.44 -21.76
N LEU A 55 0.16 -3.02 -20.93
CA LEU A 55 0.68 -3.84 -19.83
C LEU A 55 -0.42 -4.25 -18.84
N PHE A 56 -1.29 -3.33 -18.40
CA PHE A 56 -2.42 -3.67 -17.52
C PHE A 56 -3.34 -4.76 -18.10
N ARG A 57 -3.51 -4.80 -19.44
CA ARG A 57 -4.33 -5.81 -20.12
C ARG A 57 -3.61 -7.16 -20.13
N HIS A 58 -2.31 -7.17 -20.39
CA HIS A 58 -1.52 -8.40 -20.29
C HIS A 58 -1.53 -8.98 -18.87
N ILE A 59 -1.37 -8.13 -17.85
CA ILE A 59 -1.48 -8.53 -16.45
C ILE A 59 -2.88 -9.07 -16.13
N ALA A 60 -3.94 -8.41 -16.62
CA ALA A 60 -5.31 -8.91 -16.45
C ALA A 60 -5.50 -10.31 -17.07
N ASP A 61 -4.92 -10.56 -18.24
CA ASP A 61 -4.94 -11.89 -18.86
C ASP A 61 -4.21 -12.94 -18.02
N LEU A 62 -3.03 -12.61 -17.48
CA LEU A 62 -2.26 -13.49 -16.59
C LEU A 62 -3.02 -13.79 -15.27
N ALA A 63 -3.73 -12.80 -14.73
CA ALA A 63 -4.53 -12.96 -13.53
C ALA A 63 -5.86 -13.69 -13.76
N GLY A 64 -6.36 -13.67 -15.00
CA GLY A 64 -7.64 -14.27 -15.41
C GLY A 64 -8.83 -13.30 -15.33
N HIS A 65 -8.58 -11.99 -15.35
CA HIS A 65 -9.62 -10.96 -15.33
C HIS A 65 -10.03 -10.55 -16.74
N LYS A 66 -11.34 -10.53 -17.03
CA LYS A 66 -11.88 -10.08 -18.32
C LYS A 66 -11.97 -8.56 -18.40
N ASP A 67 -12.45 -7.93 -17.34
CA ASP A 67 -12.55 -6.49 -17.20
C ASP A 67 -11.52 -5.98 -16.18
N VAL A 68 -11.29 -4.67 -16.17
CA VAL A 68 -10.30 -4.01 -15.30
C VAL A 68 -10.94 -2.88 -14.49
N ILE A 69 -10.30 -2.50 -13.39
CA ILE A 69 -10.79 -1.41 -12.54
C ILE A 69 -9.66 -0.46 -12.12
N LEU A 70 -9.95 0.84 -12.09
CA LEU A 70 -9.07 1.87 -11.55
C LEU A 70 -9.17 1.87 -10.02
N PRO A 71 -8.02 1.98 -9.34
CA PRO A 71 -7.97 1.91 -7.88
C PRO A 71 -8.31 3.24 -7.22
N VAL A 72 -8.73 3.21 -5.96
CA VAL A 72 -8.62 4.38 -5.08
C VAL A 72 -7.15 4.57 -4.68
N PRO A 73 -6.56 5.76 -4.90
CA PRO A 73 -5.23 6.05 -4.40
C PRO A 73 -5.25 6.34 -2.90
N ALA A 74 -4.40 5.65 -2.13
CA ALA A 74 -4.06 5.97 -0.76
C ALA A 74 -2.81 6.86 -0.76
N PHE A 75 -2.99 8.16 -0.54
CA PHE A 75 -1.90 9.13 -0.58
C PHE A 75 -1.27 9.29 0.79
N ASN A 76 -0.02 8.89 0.96
CA ASN A 76 0.73 9.11 2.20
C ASN A 76 1.12 10.59 2.33
N VAL A 77 0.39 11.37 3.12
CA VAL A 77 0.50 12.84 3.15
C VAL A 77 1.17 13.39 4.41
N ILE A 78 1.30 12.57 5.48
CA ILE A 78 2.15 12.85 6.63
C ILE A 78 3.00 11.61 6.90
N ASN A 79 4.32 11.79 6.96
CA ASN A 79 5.29 10.76 7.30
C ASN A 79 5.69 10.84 8.77
N GLY A 80 5.74 9.69 9.43
CA GLY A 80 6.35 9.46 10.73
C GLY A 80 7.23 8.22 10.68
N GLY A 81 7.33 7.51 11.80
CA GLY A 81 8.09 6.26 11.93
C GLY A 81 9.52 6.39 11.40
N SER A 82 9.98 5.36 10.69
CA SER A 82 11.31 5.28 10.09
C SER A 82 11.45 6.11 8.80
N HIS A 83 10.35 6.68 8.27
CA HIS A 83 10.34 7.47 7.03
C HIS A 83 10.53 8.98 7.26
N ALA A 84 10.64 9.43 8.52
CA ALA A 84 10.77 10.85 8.86
C ALA A 84 11.59 11.11 10.13
N GLY A 85 12.42 12.16 10.08
CA GLY A 85 13.20 12.68 11.20
C GLY A 85 12.39 13.50 12.23
N ASN A 86 11.19 13.02 12.60
CA ASN A 86 10.34 13.58 13.65
C ASN A 86 10.16 12.59 14.81
N LYS A 87 9.31 12.89 15.80
CA LYS A 87 9.03 11.97 16.92
C LYS A 87 7.87 11.00 16.68
N LEU A 88 6.97 11.33 15.75
CA LEU A 88 5.78 10.57 15.40
C LEU A 88 6.11 9.11 15.14
N ALA A 89 5.54 8.19 15.92
CA ALA A 89 5.89 6.77 15.83
C ALA A 89 5.25 6.05 14.64
N MET A 90 3.97 6.33 14.35
CA MET A 90 3.27 5.70 13.22
C MET A 90 3.81 6.24 11.90
N GLN A 91 3.99 5.34 10.93
CA GLN A 91 4.80 5.59 9.74
C GLN A 91 4.08 6.46 8.68
N GLU A 92 2.80 6.22 8.45
CA GLU A 92 2.06 6.85 7.35
C GLU A 92 0.65 7.24 7.78
N PHE A 93 0.26 8.45 7.40
CA PHE A 93 -1.12 8.92 7.50
C PHE A 93 -1.60 9.27 6.10
N MET A 94 -2.54 8.47 5.63
CA MET A 94 -3.00 8.48 4.25
C MET A 94 -4.39 9.07 4.10
N ILE A 95 -4.64 9.74 2.98
CA ILE A 95 -5.99 10.13 2.55
C ILE A 95 -6.42 9.29 1.34
N LEU A 96 -7.66 8.81 1.37
CA LEU A 96 -8.27 8.00 0.32
C LEU A 96 -9.56 8.69 -0.17
N PRO A 97 -9.58 9.30 -1.36
CA PRO A 97 -10.75 10.00 -1.90
C PRO A 97 -11.75 9.02 -2.52
N VAL A 98 -12.35 8.16 -1.68
CA VAL A 98 -13.33 7.14 -2.08
C VAL A 98 -14.63 7.70 -2.66
N GLY A 99 -14.93 8.97 -2.39
CA GLY A 99 -16.11 9.68 -2.91
C GLY A 99 -15.89 10.38 -4.26
N ALA A 100 -14.71 10.23 -4.88
CA ALA A 100 -14.47 10.70 -6.24
C ALA A 100 -15.27 9.88 -7.26
N SER A 101 -15.63 10.50 -8.39
CA SER A 101 -16.36 9.84 -9.49
C SER A 101 -15.44 9.05 -10.42
N ASN A 102 -14.16 9.41 -10.48
CA ASN A 102 -13.15 8.80 -11.33
C ASN A 102 -11.74 9.02 -10.74
N PHE A 103 -10.74 8.35 -11.31
CA PHE A 103 -9.36 8.41 -10.82
C PHE A 103 -8.75 9.81 -10.98
N ARG A 104 -9.00 10.50 -12.08
CA ARG A 104 -8.54 11.89 -12.28
C ARG A 104 -9.10 12.84 -11.22
N GLU A 105 -10.37 12.72 -10.83
CA GLU A 105 -10.95 13.49 -9.74
C GLU A 105 -10.33 13.10 -8.40
N ALA A 106 -10.11 11.80 -8.15
CA ALA A 106 -9.41 11.31 -6.96
C ALA A 106 -8.02 11.94 -6.82
N MET A 107 -7.24 12.00 -7.91
CA MET A 107 -5.94 12.68 -7.95
C MET A 107 -6.05 14.17 -7.63
N ARG A 108 -7.02 14.87 -8.22
CA ARG A 108 -7.25 16.30 -7.97
C ARG A 108 -7.58 16.56 -6.50
N ILE A 109 -8.53 15.80 -5.93
CA ILE A 109 -8.92 15.90 -4.52
C ILE A 109 -7.71 15.66 -3.60
N GLY A 110 -6.94 14.59 -3.84
CA GLY A 110 -5.75 14.28 -3.06
C GLY A 110 -4.70 15.40 -3.09
N ALA A 111 -4.44 15.97 -4.26
CA ALA A 111 -3.50 17.08 -4.43
C ALA A 111 -3.97 18.38 -3.75
N GLU A 112 -5.25 18.71 -3.86
CA GLU A 112 -5.84 19.90 -3.22
C GLU A 112 -5.79 19.80 -1.68
N VAL A 113 -6.07 18.62 -1.12
CA VAL A 113 -5.91 18.37 0.32
C VAL A 113 -4.45 18.43 0.73
N TYR A 114 -3.54 17.82 -0.03
CA TYR A 114 -2.10 17.88 0.25
C TYR A 114 -1.56 19.32 0.28
N HIS A 115 -1.97 20.17 -0.66
CA HIS A 115 -1.58 21.59 -0.65
C HIS A 115 -2.21 22.37 0.53
N ASN A 116 -3.46 22.08 0.90
CA ASN A 116 -4.08 22.67 2.08
C ASN A 116 -3.39 22.23 3.37
N LEU A 117 -3.03 20.95 3.47
CA LEU A 117 -2.28 20.37 4.58
C LEU A 117 -0.93 21.08 4.75
N LYS A 118 -0.21 21.37 3.66
CA LYS A 118 1.01 22.19 3.71
C LYS A 118 0.77 23.53 4.41
N GLY A 119 -0.34 24.20 4.08
CA GLY A 119 -0.73 25.46 4.69
C GLY A 119 -1.10 25.34 6.16
N VAL A 120 -1.82 24.28 6.54
CA VAL A 120 -2.20 23.99 7.94
C VAL A 120 -0.94 23.74 8.78
N ILE A 121 -0.05 22.86 8.31
CA ILE A 121 1.22 22.55 8.98
C ILE A 121 2.09 23.80 9.10
N LYS A 122 2.25 24.57 8.00
CA LYS A 122 3.01 25.81 8.01
C LYS A 122 2.47 26.82 9.02
N GLY A 123 1.15 26.94 9.12
CA GLY A 123 0.50 27.84 10.06
C GLY A 123 0.73 27.46 11.52
N LYS A 124 0.77 26.16 11.83
CA LYS A 124 0.87 25.66 13.21
C LYS A 124 2.32 25.44 13.68
N TYR A 125 3.20 24.91 12.83
CA TYR A 125 4.57 24.52 13.20
C TYR A 125 5.66 25.27 12.41
N GLY A 126 5.29 26.24 11.58
CA GLY A 126 6.22 27.01 10.76
C GLY A 126 6.64 26.30 9.47
N LYS A 127 7.41 27.03 8.65
CA LYS A 127 7.80 26.59 7.30
C LYS A 127 8.67 25.33 7.30
N ASP A 128 9.50 25.14 8.33
CA ASP A 128 10.50 24.08 8.37
C ASP A 128 9.84 22.70 8.56
N ALA A 129 8.61 22.67 9.13
CA ALA A 129 7.78 21.48 9.25
C ALA A 129 7.12 21.03 7.92
N THR A 130 7.29 21.79 6.83
CA THR A 130 6.70 21.47 5.51
C THR A 130 7.69 20.85 4.52
N ASN A 131 8.85 20.43 5.00
CA ASN A 131 9.70 19.51 4.27
C ASN A 131 9.03 18.13 4.19
N VAL A 132 9.43 17.36 3.19
CA VAL A 132 8.83 16.06 2.91
C VAL A 132 9.75 14.91 3.28
N GLY A 133 9.16 13.79 3.73
CA GLY A 133 9.87 12.52 3.95
C GLY A 133 10.14 11.78 2.64
N ASP A 134 10.54 10.52 2.76
CA ASP A 134 10.95 9.68 1.63
C ASP A 134 9.83 9.50 0.60
N GLU A 135 8.58 9.42 1.05
CA GLU A 135 7.41 9.17 0.21
C GLU A 135 6.64 10.43 -0.19
N GLY A 136 7.19 11.61 0.13
CA GLY A 136 6.65 12.90 -0.27
C GLY A 136 5.59 13.48 0.67
N GLY A 137 5.22 12.78 1.74
CA GLY A 137 4.36 13.34 2.80
C GLY A 137 5.13 14.32 3.68
N PHE A 138 4.43 15.22 4.37
CA PHE A 138 5.08 16.17 5.27
C PHE A 138 5.60 15.48 6.53
N ALA A 139 6.70 15.99 7.08
CA ALA A 139 7.32 15.48 8.30
C ALA A 139 7.30 16.52 9.43
N PRO A 140 6.13 16.93 9.95
CA PRO A 140 6.06 17.86 11.07
C PRO A 140 6.66 17.22 12.32
N ASN A 141 7.28 18.05 13.18
CA ASN A 141 7.88 17.60 14.43
C ASN A 141 6.82 17.42 15.54
N ILE A 142 5.92 16.47 15.33
CA ILE A 142 4.88 16.06 16.27
C ILE A 142 5.23 14.71 16.87
N LEU A 143 4.75 14.45 18.09
CA LEU A 143 4.90 13.17 18.79
C LEU A 143 3.59 12.38 18.74
N GLU A 144 2.48 13.06 19.05
CA GLU A 144 1.19 12.41 19.23
C GLU A 144 0.54 12.04 17.89
N ASN A 145 0.14 10.78 17.75
CA ASN A 145 -0.46 10.27 16.50
C ASN A 145 -1.85 10.89 16.22
N ASN A 146 -2.59 11.26 17.28
CA ASN A 146 -3.87 11.96 17.11
C ASN A 146 -3.68 13.37 16.51
N GLU A 147 -2.54 14.01 16.73
CA GLU A 147 -2.24 15.32 16.19
C GLU A 147 -2.07 15.27 14.67
N ALA A 148 -1.49 14.20 14.14
CA ALA A 148 -1.44 13.95 12.70
C ALA A 148 -2.84 13.79 12.11
N LEU A 149 -3.73 13.03 12.76
CA LEU A 149 -5.12 12.85 12.34
C LEU A 149 -5.91 14.17 12.38
N GLU A 150 -5.68 15.02 13.38
CA GLU A 150 -6.33 16.33 13.48
C GLU A 150 -5.86 17.30 12.38
N LEU A 151 -4.58 17.26 12.02
CA LEU A 151 -4.05 18.02 10.89
C LEU A 151 -4.68 17.57 9.57
N LEU A 152 -4.84 16.26 9.36
CA LEU A 152 -5.54 15.73 8.19
C LEU A 152 -6.99 16.15 8.15
N LYS A 153 -7.72 16.00 9.25
CA LYS A 153 -9.11 16.43 9.36
C LYS A 153 -9.27 17.91 8.99
N SER A 154 -8.44 18.77 9.59
CA SER A 154 -8.43 20.20 9.31
C SER A 154 -8.14 20.51 7.83
N ALA A 155 -7.20 19.79 7.21
CA ALA A 155 -6.85 19.97 5.80
C ALA A 155 -7.96 19.51 4.85
N ILE A 156 -8.61 18.38 5.16
CA ILE A 156 -9.74 17.82 4.40
C ILE A 156 -10.94 18.77 4.45
N GLU A 157 -11.28 19.28 5.65
CA GLU A 157 -12.36 20.25 5.84
C GLU A 157 -12.08 21.55 5.10
N LYS A 158 -10.86 22.08 5.22
CA LYS A 158 -10.45 23.31 4.52
C LYS A 158 -10.48 23.18 3.00
N ALA A 159 -10.20 21.99 2.47
CA ALA A 159 -10.30 21.71 1.04
C ALA A 159 -11.74 21.46 0.56
N GLY A 160 -12.71 21.30 1.48
CA GLY A 160 -14.11 21.09 1.14
C GLY A 160 -14.46 19.64 0.76
N TYR A 161 -13.73 18.64 1.26
CA TYR A 161 -13.88 17.23 0.86
C TYR A 161 -14.16 16.26 2.01
N ALA A 162 -14.73 16.74 3.12
CA ALA A 162 -15.02 15.94 4.31
C ALA A 162 -15.96 14.74 4.04
N ASP A 163 -16.83 14.82 3.05
CA ASP A 163 -17.75 13.76 2.63
C ASP A 163 -17.16 12.79 1.58
N LYS A 164 -16.00 13.11 1.00
CA LYS A 164 -15.36 12.34 -0.07
C LYS A 164 -14.13 11.54 0.35
N ILE A 165 -13.54 11.84 1.50
CA ILE A 165 -12.26 11.28 1.94
C ILE A 165 -12.42 10.45 3.20
N ILE A 166 -11.79 9.27 3.20
CA ILE A 166 -11.50 8.48 4.40
C ILE A 166 -9.99 8.51 4.67
N ILE A 167 -9.59 8.15 5.88
CA ILE A 167 -8.19 8.08 6.29
C ILE A 167 -7.73 6.61 6.34
N GLY A 168 -6.52 6.39 5.84
CA GLY A 168 -5.76 5.16 6.03
C GLY A 168 -4.54 5.43 6.91
N MET A 169 -4.04 4.42 7.60
CA MET A 169 -2.82 4.51 8.39
C MET A 169 -1.94 3.30 8.10
N ASP A 170 -0.64 3.51 7.97
CA ASP A 170 0.36 2.46 8.16
C ASP A 170 1.10 2.77 9.47
N VAL A 171 0.92 1.87 10.41
CA VAL A 171 1.48 1.99 11.74
C VAL A 171 2.94 1.52 11.73
N ALA A 172 3.28 0.47 10.97
CA ALA A 172 4.55 -0.24 11.01
C ALA A 172 4.98 -0.63 12.44
N ALA A 173 4.07 -1.26 13.20
CA ALA A 173 4.26 -1.47 14.64
C ALA A 173 5.49 -2.32 15.02
N SER A 174 5.97 -3.17 14.10
CA SER A 174 7.21 -3.94 14.27
C SER A 174 8.41 -3.03 14.57
N GLU A 175 8.48 -1.81 14.00
CA GLU A 175 9.60 -0.87 14.18
C GLU A 175 9.75 -0.40 15.64
N PHE A 176 8.64 -0.35 16.36
CA PHE A 176 8.58 0.08 17.75
C PHE A 176 8.10 -0.99 18.72
N PHE A 177 8.09 -2.24 18.29
CA PHE A 177 7.88 -3.38 19.18
C PHE A 177 9.12 -3.61 20.06
N ARG A 178 8.92 -3.67 21.37
CA ARG A 178 9.97 -3.83 22.39
C ARG A 178 9.48 -4.81 23.45
N ASN A 179 10.12 -5.98 23.54
CA ASN A 179 9.91 -6.95 24.62
C ASN A 179 8.42 -7.30 24.90
N GLY A 180 7.62 -7.54 23.87
CA GLY A 180 6.18 -7.85 24.03
C GLY A 180 5.26 -6.63 24.22
N LYS A 181 5.80 -5.41 24.08
CA LYS A 181 5.10 -4.12 24.19
C LYS A 181 5.48 -3.20 23.03
N TYR A 182 4.90 -2.01 23.00
CA TYR A 182 5.05 -1.02 21.94
C TYR A 182 5.50 0.33 22.48
N ASP A 183 6.50 0.93 21.86
CA ASP A 183 7.07 2.23 22.23
C ASP A 183 6.64 3.35 21.24
N LEU A 184 5.61 4.12 21.58
CA LEU A 184 5.13 5.21 20.72
C LEU A 184 6.05 6.44 20.66
N ASP A 185 7.23 6.40 21.28
CA ASP A 185 8.29 7.42 21.16
C ASP A 185 9.67 6.76 20.91
N PHE A 186 9.70 5.63 20.17
CA PHE A 186 10.90 4.81 19.93
C PHE A 186 12.11 5.53 19.31
N LYS A 187 11.90 6.73 18.75
CA LYS A 187 12.95 7.59 18.19
C LYS A 187 13.65 8.45 19.24
N SER A 188 13.07 8.55 20.44
CA SER A 188 13.72 9.11 21.63
C SER A 188 14.44 7.99 22.41
N PRO A 189 15.40 8.32 23.30
CA PRO A 189 16.03 7.32 24.17
C PRO A 189 15.01 6.40 24.84
N ASP A 190 15.29 5.10 24.87
CA ASP A 190 14.35 4.08 25.32
C ASP A 190 13.98 4.27 26.81
N ASP A 191 12.68 4.21 27.10
CA ASP A 191 12.12 4.22 28.46
C ASP A 191 11.01 3.15 28.59
N PRO A 192 11.31 1.97 29.17
CA PRO A 192 10.34 0.90 29.33
C PRO A 192 9.06 1.25 30.10
N LYS A 193 9.05 2.36 30.85
CA LYS A 193 7.85 2.82 31.59
C LYS A 193 6.77 3.38 30.68
N ARG A 194 7.13 3.89 29.48
CA ARG A 194 6.17 4.43 28.51
C ARG A 194 5.65 3.38 27.54
N HIS A 195 6.23 2.18 27.53
CA HIS A 195 5.81 1.10 26.64
C HIS A 195 4.40 0.62 26.99
N ILE A 196 3.55 0.52 25.98
CA ILE A 196 2.16 0.09 26.11
C ILE A 196 1.97 -1.34 25.59
N THR A 197 0.98 -2.06 26.13
CA THR A 197 0.63 -3.41 25.69
C THR A 197 -0.13 -3.38 24.35
N GLY A 198 -0.17 -4.50 23.63
CA GLY A 198 -0.99 -4.63 22.42
C GLY A 198 -2.48 -4.35 22.66
N GLY A 199 -3.02 -4.71 23.84
CA GLY A 199 -4.39 -4.35 24.22
C GLY A 199 -4.61 -2.83 24.30
N GLN A 200 -3.70 -2.11 24.97
CA GLN A 200 -3.75 -0.65 25.06
C GLN A 200 -3.57 0.03 23.70
N LEU A 201 -2.71 -0.53 22.85
CA LEU A 201 -2.50 -0.04 21.48
C LEU A 201 -3.75 -0.26 20.60
N GLY A 202 -4.40 -1.42 20.72
CA GLY A 202 -5.68 -1.71 20.07
C GLY A 202 -6.79 -0.75 20.50
N ASP A 203 -6.87 -0.39 21.78
CA ASP A 203 -7.84 0.58 22.28
C ASP A 203 -7.54 2.01 21.80
N LEU A 204 -6.26 2.36 21.64
CA LEU A 204 -5.85 3.62 21.00
C LEU A 204 -6.37 3.68 19.54
N TYR A 205 -6.21 2.61 18.76
CA TYR A 205 -6.75 2.57 17.39
C TYR A 205 -8.27 2.67 17.35
N LYS A 206 -8.99 1.99 18.25
CA LYS A 206 -10.46 2.14 18.35
C LYS A 206 -10.85 3.58 18.62
N SER A 207 -10.06 4.31 19.43
CA SER A 207 -10.28 5.74 19.65
C SER A 207 -10.10 6.55 18.36
N PHE A 208 -9.14 6.19 17.51
CA PHE A 208 -8.94 6.85 16.21
C PHE A 208 -10.10 6.57 15.26
N ILE A 209 -10.54 5.32 15.15
CA ILE A 209 -11.69 4.91 14.33
C ILE A 209 -12.98 5.61 14.78
N LYS A 210 -13.15 5.83 16.09
CA LYS A 210 -14.31 6.52 16.65
C LYS A 210 -14.32 8.02 16.33
N ASN A 211 -13.16 8.66 16.38
CA ASN A 211 -13.05 10.13 16.35
C ASN A 211 -12.70 10.70 14.97
N TYR A 212 -12.21 9.86 14.06
CA TYR A 212 -11.75 10.24 12.72
C TYR A 212 -12.30 9.26 11.69
N PRO A 213 -12.39 9.64 10.39
CA PRO A 213 -12.87 8.74 9.33
C PRO A 213 -11.81 7.69 8.94
N VAL A 214 -11.14 7.06 9.90
CA VAL A 214 -10.16 5.99 9.69
C VAL A 214 -10.91 4.73 9.28
N GLN A 215 -10.52 4.18 8.13
CA GLN A 215 -11.19 3.04 7.50
C GLN A 215 -10.21 1.97 6.98
N SER A 216 -8.90 2.22 7.12
CA SER A 216 -7.85 1.24 6.84
C SER A 216 -6.70 1.43 7.83
N ILE A 217 -6.25 0.35 8.47
CA ILE A 217 -5.05 0.34 9.32
C ILE A 217 -4.16 -0.82 8.88
N GLU A 218 -2.93 -0.50 8.49
CA GLU A 218 -1.86 -1.41 8.11
C GLU A 218 -0.90 -1.60 9.27
N ASP A 219 -0.46 -2.85 9.45
CA ASP A 219 0.48 -3.30 10.49
C ASP A 219 0.24 -2.71 11.90
N PRO A 220 -0.99 -2.84 12.46
CA PRO A 220 -1.32 -2.35 13.80
C PRO A 220 -0.50 -3.02 14.92
N PHE A 221 0.07 -4.19 14.68
CA PHE A 221 0.90 -4.92 15.64
C PHE A 221 2.12 -5.50 14.95
N ASP A 222 3.07 -5.93 15.76
CA ASP A 222 4.28 -6.63 15.31
C ASP A 222 3.95 -7.83 14.41
N GLN A 223 4.83 -8.09 13.45
CA GLN A 223 4.69 -9.15 12.45
C GLN A 223 4.45 -10.56 13.02
N ASP A 224 4.83 -10.83 14.28
CA ASP A 224 4.62 -12.11 14.95
C ASP A 224 3.63 -12.05 16.13
N ASP A 225 3.03 -10.89 16.43
CA ASP A 225 2.00 -10.72 17.47
C ASP A 225 0.59 -11.13 16.99
N TRP A 226 0.50 -12.37 16.51
CA TRP A 226 -0.72 -12.96 15.95
C TRP A 226 -1.95 -12.84 16.86
N GLU A 227 -1.76 -12.85 18.18
CA GLU A 227 -2.85 -12.77 19.14
C GLU A 227 -3.53 -11.40 19.11
N ASN A 228 -2.75 -10.31 19.13
CA ASN A 228 -3.32 -8.97 19.08
C ASN A 228 -3.89 -8.63 17.70
N TRP A 229 -3.29 -9.12 16.61
CA TRP A 229 -3.87 -9.03 15.26
C TRP A 229 -5.28 -9.65 15.21
N THR A 230 -5.43 -10.92 15.61
CA THR A 230 -6.72 -11.61 15.59
C THR A 230 -7.76 -10.94 16.49
N LYS A 231 -7.36 -10.54 17.71
CA LYS A 231 -8.27 -9.85 18.65
C LYS A 231 -8.76 -8.52 18.08
N PHE A 232 -7.87 -7.71 17.53
CA PHE A 232 -8.21 -6.39 17.03
C PHE A 232 -9.08 -6.48 15.78
N THR A 233 -8.68 -7.29 14.79
CA THR A 233 -9.45 -7.52 13.55
C THR A 233 -10.85 -8.05 13.85
N GLY A 234 -11.01 -8.92 14.87
CA GLY A 234 -12.32 -9.39 15.31
C GLY A 234 -13.19 -8.36 16.03
N SER A 235 -12.64 -7.18 16.37
CA SER A 235 -13.31 -6.14 17.17
C SER A 235 -13.68 -4.87 16.39
N VAL A 236 -13.30 -4.77 15.11
CA VAL A 236 -13.51 -3.58 14.27
C VAL A 236 -14.06 -3.96 12.89
N ASP A 237 -14.83 -3.08 12.28
CA ASP A 237 -15.36 -3.25 10.92
C ASP A 237 -14.72 -2.26 9.94
N ILE A 238 -13.39 -2.30 9.88
CA ILE A 238 -12.59 -1.53 8.92
C ILE A 238 -11.65 -2.47 8.15
N GLN A 239 -10.92 -1.93 7.18
CA GLN A 239 -9.84 -2.68 6.54
C GLN A 239 -8.64 -2.79 7.49
N ILE A 240 -8.14 -4.00 7.70
CA ILE A 240 -6.90 -4.29 8.41
C ILE A 240 -5.94 -4.94 7.40
N VAL A 241 -4.82 -4.27 7.14
CA VAL A 241 -3.88 -4.63 6.09
C VAL A 241 -2.66 -5.31 6.72
N GLY A 242 -2.31 -6.50 6.23
CA GLY A 242 -1.05 -7.15 6.58
C GLY A 242 0.04 -6.84 5.56
N ASP A 243 1.10 -6.17 6.00
CA ASP A 243 2.33 -5.92 5.23
C ASP A 243 3.46 -6.80 5.76
N ASP A 244 4.17 -6.42 6.82
CA ASP A 244 5.24 -7.24 7.42
C ASP A 244 4.70 -8.54 8.01
N LEU A 245 3.43 -8.55 8.44
CA LEU A 245 2.75 -9.78 8.85
C LEU A 245 2.76 -10.85 7.75
N THR A 246 2.61 -10.43 6.49
CA THR A 246 2.38 -11.36 5.37
C THR A 246 3.52 -11.41 4.37
N VAL A 247 4.32 -10.34 4.25
CA VAL A 247 5.44 -10.14 3.34
C VAL A 247 5.19 -10.64 1.91
N THR A 248 3.96 -10.46 1.42
CA THR A 248 3.50 -11.00 0.12
C THR A 248 3.79 -12.51 -0.04
N ASN A 249 3.94 -13.26 1.06
CA ASN A 249 4.34 -14.67 1.08
C ASN A 249 3.10 -15.56 1.27
N PRO A 250 2.81 -16.48 0.32
CA PRO A 250 1.64 -17.35 0.39
C PRO A 250 1.49 -18.14 1.70
N LYS A 251 2.59 -18.57 2.34
CA LYS A 251 2.55 -19.30 3.61
C LYS A 251 2.05 -18.41 4.75
N ARG A 252 2.59 -17.20 4.87
CA ARG A 252 2.15 -16.24 5.91
C ARG A 252 0.75 -15.70 5.63
N ILE A 253 0.39 -15.49 4.36
CA ILE A 253 -0.98 -15.15 3.96
C ILE A 253 -1.95 -16.24 4.41
N GLN A 254 -1.65 -17.52 4.13
CA GLN A 254 -2.53 -18.61 4.55
C GLN A 254 -2.65 -18.69 6.08
N GLN A 255 -1.54 -18.55 6.81
CA GLN A 255 -1.59 -18.49 8.27
C GLN A 255 -2.44 -17.33 8.80
N ALA A 256 -2.33 -16.16 8.17
CA ALA A 256 -3.10 -14.98 8.53
C ALA A 256 -4.60 -15.13 8.22
N VAL A 257 -4.94 -15.80 7.12
CA VAL A 257 -6.31 -16.23 6.80
C VAL A 257 -6.85 -17.17 7.88
N ASP A 258 -6.11 -18.24 8.21
CA ASP A 258 -6.54 -19.26 9.18
C ASP A 258 -6.78 -18.67 10.57
N LYS A 259 -5.93 -17.70 10.96
CA LYS A 259 -6.03 -16.97 12.23
C LYS A 259 -7.00 -15.79 12.21
N LYS A 260 -7.56 -15.43 11.05
CA LYS A 260 -8.36 -14.20 10.85
C LYS A 260 -7.62 -12.95 11.36
N ALA A 261 -6.32 -12.90 11.09
CA ALA A 261 -5.42 -11.88 11.62
C ALA A 261 -5.64 -10.52 10.96
N CYS A 262 -5.91 -10.49 9.65
CA CYS A 262 -6.22 -9.29 8.88
C CYS A 262 -7.26 -9.60 7.80
N ASN A 263 -7.66 -8.60 7.00
CA ASN A 263 -8.65 -8.77 5.93
C ASN A 263 -8.26 -8.06 4.62
N CYS A 264 -6.99 -7.64 4.50
CA CYS A 264 -6.40 -7.08 3.31
C CYS A 264 -4.90 -7.43 3.26
N LEU A 265 -4.41 -7.72 2.07
CA LEU A 265 -2.99 -7.94 1.79
C LEU A 265 -2.37 -6.63 1.28
N LEU A 266 -1.24 -6.20 1.84
CA LEU A 266 -0.36 -5.28 1.14
C LEU A 266 0.54 -6.07 0.17
N LEU A 267 0.41 -5.80 -1.12
CA LEU A 267 1.13 -6.53 -2.15
C LEU A 267 2.33 -5.72 -2.63
N LYS A 268 3.53 -6.17 -2.24
CA LYS A 268 4.82 -5.63 -2.69
C LYS A 268 5.55 -6.70 -3.49
N VAL A 269 5.62 -6.51 -4.81
CA VAL A 269 6.19 -7.51 -5.74
C VAL A 269 7.62 -7.91 -5.39
N ASN A 270 8.40 -7.03 -4.75
CA ASN A 270 9.77 -7.30 -4.36
C ASN A 270 9.94 -8.00 -3.01
N GLN A 271 8.90 -8.10 -2.19
CA GLN A 271 8.94 -8.97 -1.00
C GLN A 271 8.93 -10.45 -1.43
N ILE A 272 8.18 -10.79 -2.50
CA ILE A 272 8.12 -12.18 -2.99
C ILE A 272 9.08 -12.46 -4.15
N GLY A 273 9.35 -11.48 -5.03
CA GLY A 273 10.46 -11.53 -6.00
C GLY A 273 10.12 -11.98 -7.43
N SER A 274 8.85 -12.27 -7.75
CA SER A 274 8.40 -12.51 -9.13
C SER A 274 6.97 -12.03 -9.38
N VAL A 275 6.63 -11.77 -10.64
CA VAL A 275 5.27 -11.38 -11.05
C VAL A 275 4.29 -12.53 -10.84
N THR A 276 4.66 -13.76 -11.21
CA THR A 276 3.80 -14.93 -11.02
C THR A 276 3.45 -15.16 -9.55
N GLU A 277 4.42 -15.16 -8.63
CA GLU A 277 4.13 -15.35 -7.20
C GLU A 277 3.31 -14.19 -6.62
N SER A 278 3.51 -12.96 -7.13
CA SER A 278 2.70 -11.80 -6.75
C SER A 278 1.23 -11.96 -7.17
N ILE A 279 0.97 -12.39 -8.41
CA ILE A 279 -0.38 -12.68 -8.89
C ILE A 279 -1.02 -13.81 -8.06
N GLN A 280 -0.25 -14.85 -7.72
CA GLN A 280 -0.73 -15.95 -6.88
C GLN A 280 -1.09 -15.48 -5.45
N ALA A 281 -0.26 -14.62 -4.84
CA ALA A 281 -0.55 -14.02 -3.54
C ALA A 281 -1.83 -13.16 -3.57
N CYS A 282 -2.01 -12.34 -4.62
CA CYS A 282 -3.24 -11.58 -4.84
C CYS A 282 -4.46 -12.49 -4.93
N LYS A 283 -4.39 -13.54 -5.75
CA LYS A 283 -5.49 -14.50 -5.94
C LYS A 283 -5.81 -15.27 -4.65
N LEU A 284 -4.80 -15.62 -3.87
CA LEU A 284 -4.98 -16.27 -2.57
C LEU A 284 -5.74 -15.35 -1.60
N ALA A 285 -5.36 -14.07 -1.51
CA ALA A 285 -6.06 -13.10 -0.69
C ALA A 285 -7.52 -12.90 -1.16
N GLN A 286 -7.74 -12.61 -2.44
CA GLN A 286 -9.07 -12.38 -3.00
C GLN A 286 -9.99 -13.61 -2.87
N LYS A 287 -9.46 -14.83 -3.05
CA LYS A 287 -10.22 -16.08 -2.87
C LYS A 287 -10.72 -16.25 -1.43
N ASN A 288 -9.98 -15.73 -0.45
CA ASN A 288 -10.38 -15.73 0.96
C ASN A 288 -11.20 -14.49 1.36
N GLY A 289 -11.70 -13.73 0.38
CA GLY A 289 -12.54 -12.56 0.61
C GLY A 289 -11.77 -11.36 1.17
N TRP A 290 -10.45 -11.30 1.01
CA TRP A 290 -9.66 -10.14 1.41
C TRP A 290 -9.58 -9.09 0.31
N GLY A 291 -9.38 -7.84 0.72
CA GLY A 291 -8.87 -6.80 -0.18
C GLY A 291 -7.40 -7.03 -0.51
N VAL A 292 -6.92 -6.34 -1.55
CA VAL A 292 -5.49 -6.29 -1.86
C VAL A 292 -5.12 -4.84 -2.18
N MET A 293 -4.16 -4.29 -1.44
CA MET A 293 -3.59 -2.98 -1.74
C MET A 293 -2.24 -3.19 -2.42
N VAL A 294 -2.16 -2.87 -3.72
CA VAL A 294 -0.87 -2.85 -4.41
C VAL A 294 -0.04 -1.71 -3.84
N SER A 295 1.23 -1.96 -3.55
CA SER A 295 2.06 -1.01 -2.83
C SER A 295 3.40 -0.79 -3.50
N HIS A 296 3.85 0.46 -3.42
CA HIS A 296 5.22 0.87 -3.71
C HIS A 296 6.20 0.41 -2.62
N ARG A 297 7.43 0.92 -2.70
CA ARG A 297 8.42 0.90 -1.60
C ARG A 297 8.83 2.34 -1.27
N SER A 298 9.32 2.57 -0.06
CA SER A 298 9.90 3.85 0.35
C SER A 298 11.06 4.25 -0.56
N GLY A 299 11.94 3.31 -0.92
CA GLY A 299 12.88 3.47 -2.05
C GLY A 299 12.22 3.07 -3.38
N GLU A 300 11.71 4.05 -4.14
CA GLU A 300 11.14 3.84 -5.48
C GLU A 300 12.01 4.41 -6.60
N THR A 301 11.62 4.06 -7.82
CA THR A 301 12.18 4.44 -9.12
C THR A 301 11.13 5.15 -9.98
N GLU A 302 11.50 5.54 -11.19
CA GLU A 302 10.60 6.04 -12.21
C GLU A 302 9.69 4.96 -12.83
N ASP A 303 9.96 3.66 -12.58
CA ASP A 303 9.21 2.54 -13.15
C ASP A 303 7.73 2.61 -12.74
N THR A 304 6.79 2.44 -13.68
CA THR A 304 5.36 2.55 -13.40
C THR A 304 4.64 1.21 -13.31
N PHE A 305 5.36 0.08 -13.21
CA PHE A 305 4.78 -1.26 -13.27
C PHE A 305 3.58 -1.46 -12.34
N ILE A 306 3.66 -0.96 -11.09
CA ILE A 306 2.60 -1.17 -10.11
C ILE A 306 1.29 -0.43 -10.45
N ALA A 307 1.33 0.61 -11.29
CA ALA A 307 0.13 1.27 -11.82
C ALA A 307 -0.63 0.37 -12.80
N ASP A 308 0.09 -0.31 -13.69
CA ASP A 308 -0.51 -1.31 -14.57
C ASP A 308 -0.92 -2.59 -13.79
N LEU A 309 -0.13 -2.96 -12.78
CA LEU A 309 -0.40 -4.13 -11.93
C LEU A 309 -1.72 -3.99 -11.17
N VAL A 310 -1.96 -2.87 -10.50
CA VAL A 310 -3.18 -2.69 -9.71
C VAL A 310 -4.44 -2.71 -10.57
N VAL A 311 -4.36 -2.16 -11.79
CA VAL A 311 -5.47 -2.19 -12.75
C VAL A 311 -5.68 -3.62 -13.28
N GLY A 312 -4.60 -4.31 -13.63
CA GLY A 312 -4.66 -5.67 -14.16
C GLY A 312 -5.11 -6.71 -13.14
N LEU A 313 -4.73 -6.56 -11.86
CA LEU A 313 -5.16 -7.40 -10.74
C LEU A 313 -6.55 -7.05 -10.19
N CYS A 314 -7.14 -5.97 -10.69
CA CYS A 314 -8.44 -5.48 -10.29
C CYS A 314 -8.60 -5.31 -8.77
N THR A 315 -7.57 -4.83 -8.07
CA THR A 315 -7.60 -4.84 -6.60
C THR A 315 -8.36 -3.67 -5.99
N GLY A 316 -8.57 -2.60 -6.76
CA GLY A 316 -9.40 -1.46 -6.38
C GLY A 316 -8.71 -0.43 -5.46
N GLN A 317 -7.45 -0.62 -5.09
CA GLN A 317 -6.72 0.29 -4.21
C GLN A 317 -5.19 0.19 -4.39
N ILE A 318 -4.52 1.34 -4.32
CA ILE A 318 -3.06 1.46 -4.45
C ILE A 318 -2.47 2.45 -3.44
N LYS A 319 -1.40 2.06 -2.76
CA LYS A 319 -0.51 2.91 -1.96
C LYS A 319 0.76 3.18 -2.77
N THR A 320 0.93 4.41 -3.25
CA THR A 320 2.14 4.76 -4.02
C THR A 320 2.72 6.15 -3.70
N GLY A 321 2.51 6.62 -2.47
CA GLY A 321 3.12 7.82 -1.90
C GLY A 321 2.23 9.06 -1.91
N ALA A 322 2.79 10.22 -1.56
CA ALA A 322 2.09 11.50 -1.69
C ALA A 322 1.86 11.87 -3.16
N PRO A 323 0.98 12.84 -3.46
CA PRO A 323 0.99 13.57 -4.73
C PRO A 323 2.20 14.54 -4.81
N CYS A 324 3.40 14.04 -4.47
CA CYS A 324 4.67 14.75 -4.41
C CYS A 324 5.81 13.75 -4.67
N ARG A 325 6.91 14.24 -5.27
CA ARG A 325 8.06 13.45 -5.75
C ARG A 325 7.72 12.53 -6.94
N SER A 326 8.58 12.55 -7.96
CA SER A 326 8.21 12.01 -9.29
C SER A 326 8.20 10.49 -9.36
N GLU A 327 8.95 9.81 -8.51
CA GLU A 327 8.88 8.35 -8.37
C GLU A 327 7.50 7.88 -7.89
N ARG A 328 6.73 8.76 -7.22
CA ARG A 328 5.32 8.56 -6.81
C ARG A 328 4.39 8.97 -7.94
N LEU A 329 4.55 10.21 -8.41
CA LEU A 329 3.72 10.79 -9.47
C LEU A 329 3.80 10.02 -10.78
N ALA A 330 4.90 9.32 -11.07
CA ALA A 330 5.01 8.48 -12.27
C ALA A 330 3.90 7.43 -12.32
N LYS A 331 3.59 6.78 -11.19
CA LYS A 331 2.52 5.76 -11.09
C LYS A 331 1.15 6.41 -11.18
N TYR A 332 0.93 7.50 -10.44
CA TYR A 332 -0.34 8.23 -10.49
C TYR A 332 -0.65 8.80 -11.88
N ASN A 333 0.36 9.35 -12.56
CA ASN A 333 0.24 9.82 -13.93
C ASN A 333 -0.04 8.66 -14.89
N GLN A 334 0.58 7.49 -14.67
CA GLN A 334 0.29 6.31 -15.46
C GLN A 334 -1.16 5.84 -15.27
N LEU A 335 -1.70 5.86 -14.05
CA LEU A 335 -3.10 5.56 -13.79
C LEU A 335 -4.06 6.53 -14.49
N MET A 336 -3.75 7.82 -14.55
CA MET A 336 -4.54 8.78 -15.34
C MET A 336 -4.49 8.47 -16.84
N ARG A 337 -3.32 8.04 -17.38
CA ARG A 337 -3.22 7.62 -18.79
C ARG A 337 -4.00 6.33 -19.07
N ILE A 338 -3.97 5.36 -18.14
CA ILE A 338 -4.75 4.13 -18.25
C ILE A 338 -6.25 4.44 -18.22
N GLU A 339 -6.69 5.33 -17.32
CA GLU A 339 -8.07 5.80 -17.28
C GLU A 339 -8.49 6.44 -18.62
N GLU A 340 -7.68 7.36 -19.16
CA GLU A 340 -7.93 7.98 -20.46
C GLU A 340 -8.00 6.95 -21.59
N GLN A 341 -7.09 5.97 -21.60
CA GLN A 341 -7.04 4.90 -22.60
C GLN A 341 -8.27 3.98 -22.55
N LEU A 342 -8.82 3.73 -21.35
CA LEU A 342 -10.02 2.93 -21.16
C LEU A 342 -11.29 3.70 -21.57
N GLY A 343 -11.28 5.03 -21.52
CA GLY A 343 -12.41 5.89 -21.91
C GLY A 343 -13.69 5.49 -21.17
N ASP A 344 -14.78 5.31 -21.92
CA ASP A 344 -16.09 4.92 -21.36
C ASP A 344 -16.10 3.55 -20.65
N LYS A 345 -15.05 2.73 -20.84
CA LYS A 345 -14.87 1.45 -20.15
C LYS A 345 -14.18 1.61 -18.79
N ALA A 346 -13.61 2.78 -18.50
CA ALA A 346 -13.00 3.04 -17.20
C ALA A 346 -14.04 2.91 -16.09
N ARG A 347 -13.69 2.17 -15.05
CA ARG A 347 -14.48 2.05 -13.82
C ARG A 347 -13.58 2.36 -12.66
N PHE A 348 -14.03 3.20 -11.75
CA PHE A 348 -13.29 3.58 -10.55
C PHE A 348 -13.88 2.85 -9.34
N ALA A 349 -13.04 2.26 -8.50
CA ALA A 349 -13.49 1.46 -7.38
C ALA A 349 -14.29 2.26 -6.33
N GLY A 350 -13.90 3.52 -6.09
CA GLY A 350 -14.59 4.43 -5.18
C GLY A 350 -14.85 3.80 -3.80
N LYS A 351 -16.09 3.86 -3.32
CA LYS A 351 -16.49 3.27 -2.03
C LYS A 351 -16.35 1.75 -1.95
N ASP A 352 -16.32 1.07 -3.09
CA ASP A 352 -16.16 -0.40 -3.18
C ASP A 352 -14.67 -0.81 -3.22
N PHE A 353 -13.71 0.05 -2.85
CA PHE A 353 -12.25 -0.20 -2.96
C PHE A 353 -11.75 -1.50 -2.31
N ARG A 354 -12.41 -1.99 -1.25
CA ARG A 354 -12.08 -3.26 -0.58
C ARG A 354 -12.40 -4.46 -1.46
N HIS A 355 -13.53 -4.40 -2.17
CA HIS A 355 -14.10 -5.48 -2.99
C HIS A 355 -14.70 -4.88 -4.27
N PRO A 356 -13.86 -4.41 -5.20
CA PRO A 356 -14.31 -3.74 -6.41
C PRO A 356 -15.21 -4.68 -7.24
N LYS A 357 -16.36 -4.16 -7.68
CA LYS A 357 -17.27 -4.90 -8.56
C LYS A 357 -16.78 -4.79 -9.99
N VAL A 358 -15.97 -5.76 -10.41
CA VAL A 358 -15.60 -5.98 -11.81
C VAL A 358 -16.84 -6.55 -12.51
N LYS A 359 -17.68 -5.70 -13.10
CA LYS A 359 -18.92 -6.09 -13.81
C LYS A 359 -18.76 -6.00 -15.31
#